data_AF-A0A4R4D1M7-F1
#
_entry.id   AF-A0A4R4D1M7-F1
#
_cell.length_a   1.000
_cell.length_b   1.000
_cell.length_c   1.000
_cell.angle_alpha   90.00
_cell.angle_beta   90.00
_cell.angle_gamma   90.00
#
_symmetry.space_group_name_H-M   'P 1'
#
loop_
_entity.id
_entity.type
_entity.pdbx_description
1 polymer ?
#
loop_
_entity_poly.entity_id
_entity_poly.type
_entity_poly.pdbx_seq_one_letter_code
_entity_poly.pdbx_strand_id
1 'polypeptide(L)'
;MHFFGFDIDAVAGGGYEDAEILLSPYKHKTAVVKILEMLNRIPGETINDEISRLKMVLATIKELELNLKKFLDEKQYNLLYEHVLTLLDSFKFNLIANSADTYKQLNLAMAAREKAIHRHVKFVLSMMKPSDKLVLMGHNRHLSKDISAIKNGGAAPPGGGHVPSVGTYINQLLPGQVFSIWQLFNQGSSSQPYVNLNSKYVSRPDTLNAILAKIGSNFLIPTAGPRLFEKSLDIVGIYNAEYRTAITKQADAIFFIDEVSPLRK
;
A
#
# COMPACT_ATOMS: atom_id res chain seq x y z
N MET A 1 16.00 1.64 -11.05
CA MET A 1 15.00 0.82 -10.33
C MET A 1 14.60 1.60 -9.10
N HIS A 2 13.32 1.91 -8.94
CA HIS A 2 12.81 2.76 -7.86
C HIS A 2 12.00 1.90 -6.89
N PHE A 3 12.36 1.95 -5.61
CA PHE A 3 11.58 1.36 -4.52
C PHE A 3 10.67 2.44 -3.95
N PHE A 4 9.37 2.14 -3.82
CA PHE A 4 8.41 3.14 -3.37
C PHE A 4 7.41 2.54 -2.38
N GLY A 5 7.30 3.17 -1.21
CA GLY A 5 6.19 2.95 -0.30
C GLY A 5 4.95 3.63 -0.87
N PHE A 6 3.93 2.85 -1.21
CA PHE A 6 2.74 3.34 -1.91
C PHE A 6 1.53 3.55 -0.98
N ASP A 7 1.67 3.15 0.28
CA ASP A 7 0.61 3.19 1.27
C ASP A 7 0.31 4.60 1.78
N ILE A 8 -0.75 4.74 2.55
CA ILE A 8 -0.96 5.90 3.42
C ILE A 8 -0.12 5.78 4.69
N ASP A 9 -0.02 6.86 5.46
CA ASP A 9 0.66 6.85 6.74
C ASP A 9 -0.27 6.35 7.85
N ALA A 10 0.02 5.17 8.39
CA ALA A 10 -0.75 4.58 9.49
C ALA A 10 -0.68 5.44 10.77
N VAL A 11 0.43 6.15 10.98
CA VAL A 11 0.59 7.16 12.05
C VAL A 11 0.76 8.52 11.38
N ALA A 12 -0.34 9.01 10.81
CA ALA A 12 -0.38 10.22 9.98
C ALA A 12 0.53 11.35 10.50
N GLY A 13 1.57 11.65 9.72
CA GLY A 13 2.53 12.69 10.07
C GLY A 13 3.71 12.85 9.13
N GLY A 14 4.11 11.81 8.40
CA GLY A 14 5.33 11.84 7.57
C GLY A 14 5.30 12.92 6.48
N GLY A 15 4.16 13.10 5.80
CA GLY A 15 4.10 14.09 4.73
C GLY A 15 4.09 15.56 5.17
N TYR A 16 4.03 15.90 6.48
CA TYR A 16 4.37 17.25 6.93
C TYR A 16 5.86 17.51 6.70
N GLU A 17 6.69 16.54 7.11
CA GLU A 17 8.14 16.61 6.94
C GLU A 17 8.51 16.60 5.45
N ASP A 18 7.86 15.76 4.63
CA ASP A 18 8.08 15.78 3.18
C ASP A 18 7.79 17.15 2.56
N ALA A 19 6.65 17.76 2.93
CA ALA A 19 6.26 19.09 2.44
C ALA A 19 7.22 20.18 2.93
N GLU A 20 7.64 20.12 4.19
CA GLU A 20 8.60 21.07 4.77
C GLU A 20 9.97 20.96 4.09
N ILE A 21 10.49 19.75 3.91
CA ILE A 21 11.77 19.49 3.22
C ILE A 21 11.73 20.07 1.81
N LEU A 22 10.66 19.77 1.04
CA LEU A 22 10.47 20.26 -0.32
C LEU A 22 10.42 21.79 -0.40
N LEU A 23 9.78 22.43 0.57
CA LEU A 23 9.60 23.89 0.62
C LEU A 23 10.77 24.64 1.28
N SER A 24 11.63 23.95 2.03
CA SER A 24 12.71 24.56 2.82
C SER A 24 13.64 25.50 2.04
N PRO A 25 14.01 25.24 0.76
CA PRO A 25 14.88 26.16 0.01
C PRO A 25 14.19 27.51 -0.30
N TYR A 26 12.86 27.55 -0.22
CA TYR A 26 12.03 28.68 -0.62
C TYR A 26 11.29 29.32 0.55
N LYS A 27 11.68 29.03 1.80
CA LYS A 27 11.03 29.53 3.03
C LYS A 27 10.94 31.06 3.15
N HIS A 28 11.68 31.80 2.33
CA HIS A 28 11.65 33.27 2.27
C HIS A 28 10.59 33.81 1.29
N LYS A 29 9.96 32.96 0.47
CA LYS A 29 8.90 33.34 -0.47
C LYS A 29 7.57 33.46 0.27
N THR A 30 6.86 34.57 0.10
CA THR A 30 5.58 34.83 0.78
C THR A 30 4.55 33.70 0.59
N ALA A 31 4.46 33.14 -0.61
CA ALA A 31 3.57 32.01 -0.90
C ALA A 31 3.91 30.75 -0.08
N VAL A 32 5.21 30.49 0.11
CA VAL A 32 5.70 29.34 0.88
C VAL A 32 5.51 29.55 2.37
N VAL A 33 5.80 30.75 2.88
CA VAL A 33 5.56 31.11 4.30
C VAL A 33 4.10 30.84 4.65
N LYS A 34 3.15 31.32 3.85
CA LYS A 34 1.71 31.09 4.06
C LYS A 34 1.37 29.60 4.13
N ILE A 35 1.91 28.78 3.23
CA ILE A 35 1.65 27.33 3.21
C ILE A 35 2.24 26.65 4.45
N LEU A 36 3.49 26.96 4.80
CA LEU A 36 4.15 26.38 5.98
C LEU A 36 3.44 26.78 7.28
N GLU A 37 3.00 28.03 7.41
CA GLU A 37 2.20 28.49 8.55
C GLU A 37 0.90 27.71 8.68
N MET A 38 0.22 27.43 7.57
CA MET A 38 -1.01 26.62 7.58
C MET A 38 -0.76 25.13 7.83
N LEU A 39 0.44 24.62 7.54
CA LEU A 39 0.84 23.24 7.81
C LEU A 39 1.31 23.01 9.25
N ASN A 40 1.65 24.07 10.00
CA ASN A 40 2.02 23.95 11.40
C ASN A 40 0.96 23.20 12.20
N ARG A 41 1.39 22.18 12.95
CA ARG A 41 0.51 21.40 13.82
C ARG A 41 0.02 22.27 14.97
N ILE A 42 -1.29 22.23 15.23
CA ILE A 42 -1.91 23.00 16.30
C ILE A 42 -2.14 22.08 17.51
N PRO A 43 -1.52 22.36 18.68
CA PRO A 43 -1.74 21.55 19.87
C PRO A 43 -3.22 21.51 20.27
N GLY A 44 -3.75 20.30 20.50
CA GLY A 44 -5.14 20.08 20.91
C GLY A 44 -6.16 20.09 19.78
N GLU A 45 -5.74 20.25 18.52
CA GLU A 45 -6.61 20.16 17.34
C GLU A 45 -7.18 18.74 17.18
N THR A 46 -8.47 18.64 16.84
CA THR A 46 -9.09 17.33 16.57
C THR A 46 -8.74 16.83 15.17
N ILE A 47 -8.91 15.52 14.90
CA ILE A 47 -8.71 14.97 13.55
C ILE A 47 -9.62 15.67 12.51
N ASN A 48 -10.83 16.10 12.89
CA ASN A 48 -11.75 16.79 11.97
C ASN A 48 -11.28 18.20 11.64
N ASP A 49 -10.74 18.92 12.63
CA ASP A 49 -10.15 20.25 12.44
C ASP A 49 -8.92 20.15 11.54
N GLU A 50 -8.05 19.18 11.79
CA GLU A 50 -6.86 18.88 10.96
C GLU A 50 -7.25 18.58 9.51
N ILE A 51 -8.23 17.72 9.28
CA ILE A 51 -8.77 17.43 7.93
C ILE A 51 -9.27 18.71 7.26
N SER A 52 -9.94 19.59 8.01
CA SER A 52 -10.47 20.84 7.48
C SER A 52 -9.35 21.82 7.11
N ARG A 53 -8.33 21.93 7.96
CA ARG A 53 -7.14 22.74 7.70
C ARG A 53 -6.37 22.23 6.48
N LEU A 54 -6.13 20.92 6.36
CA LEU A 54 -5.45 20.33 5.20
C LEU A 54 -6.23 20.56 3.88
N LYS A 55 -7.57 20.54 3.91
CA LYS A 55 -8.38 20.95 2.74
C LYS A 55 -8.13 22.41 2.36
N MET A 56 -8.03 23.31 3.35
CA MET A 56 -7.71 24.72 3.10
C MET A 56 -6.29 24.90 2.55
N VAL A 57 -5.32 24.12 3.03
CA VAL A 57 -3.96 24.10 2.49
C VAL A 57 -3.97 23.70 1.01
N LEU A 58 -4.65 22.60 0.66
CA LEU A 58 -4.76 22.15 -0.74
C LEU A 58 -5.44 23.19 -1.65
N ALA A 59 -6.50 23.85 -1.16
CA ALA A 59 -7.15 24.94 -1.89
C ALA A 59 -6.18 26.12 -2.10
N THR A 60 -5.40 26.47 -1.08
CA THR A 60 -4.41 27.55 -1.13
C THR A 60 -3.26 27.22 -2.09
N ILE A 61 -2.77 25.98 -2.11
CA ILE A 61 -1.75 25.52 -3.08
C ILE A 61 -2.24 25.69 -4.53
N LYS A 62 -3.51 25.38 -4.78
CA LYS A 62 -4.13 25.57 -6.11
C LYS A 62 -4.29 27.05 -6.46
N GLU A 63 -4.79 27.86 -5.53
CA GLU A 63 -4.92 29.31 -5.73
C GLU A 63 -3.58 29.97 -6.04
N LEU A 64 -2.51 29.51 -5.38
CA LEU A 64 -1.15 30.03 -5.54
C LEU A 64 -0.35 29.36 -6.66
N GLU A 65 -0.95 28.51 -7.49
CA GLU A 65 -0.25 27.70 -8.50
C GLU A 65 0.70 28.53 -9.36
N LEU A 66 0.21 29.61 -9.98
CA LEU A 66 1.02 30.48 -10.84
C LEU A 66 2.18 31.15 -10.10
N ASN A 67 2.05 31.39 -8.80
CA ASN A 67 3.12 31.98 -8.00
C ASN A 67 4.14 30.92 -7.56
N LEU A 68 3.68 29.74 -7.17
CA LEU A 68 4.54 28.61 -6.80
C LEU A 68 5.36 28.14 -7.99
N LYS A 69 4.75 28.04 -9.18
CA LYS A 69 5.41 27.61 -10.42
C LYS A 69 6.49 28.56 -10.96
N LYS A 70 6.66 29.74 -10.35
CA LYS A 70 7.79 30.65 -10.66
C LYS A 70 9.12 30.14 -10.11
N PHE A 71 9.11 29.25 -9.12
CA PHE A 71 10.31 28.73 -8.46
C PHE A 71 10.23 27.24 -8.11
N LEU A 72 9.06 26.63 -8.10
CA LEU A 72 8.89 25.19 -8.17
C LEU A 72 8.70 24.80 -9.63
N ASP A 73 9.46 23.83 -10.11
CA ASP A 73 9.14 23.21 -11.39
C ASP A 73 7.81 22.43 -11.31
N GLU A 74 7.29 22.01 -12.45
CA GLU A 74 6.02 21.27 -12.53
C GLU A 74 6.04 20.00 -11.65
N LYS A 75 7.19 19.34 -11.57
CA LYS A 75 7.38 18.13 -10.78
C LYS A 75 7.29 18.44 -9.28
N GLN A 76 7.99 19.46 -8.82
CA GLN A 76 8.00 19.90 -7.43
C GLN A 76 6.63 20.41 -6.99
N TYR A 77 5.93 21.17 -7.84
CA TYR A 77 4.57 21.62 -7.55
C TYR A 77 3.62 20.42 -7.34
N ASN A 78 3.64 19.46 -8.25
CA ASN A 78 2.78 18.28 -8.14
C ASN A 78 3.18 17.40 -6.94
N LEU A 79 4.48 17.27 -6.63
CA LEU A 79 4.94 16.59 -5.41
C LEU A 79 4.39 17.25 -4.14
N LEU A 80 4.46 18.58 -4.04
CA LEU A 80 3.90 19.31 -2.90
C LEU A 80 2.41 19.00 -2.71
N TYR A 81 1.64 19.07 -3.80
CA TYR A 81 0.21 18.80 -3.75
C TYR A 81 -0.06 17.35 -3.32
N GLU A 82 0.68 16.39 -3.85
CA GLU A 82 0.54 14.97 -3.49
C GLU A 82 0.90 14.71 -2.03
N HIS A 83 1.98 15.29 -1.48
CA HIS A 83 2.34 15.12 -0.06
C HIS A 83 1.21 15.58 0.88
N VAL A 84 0.64 16.76 0.63
CA VAL A 84 -0.47 17.28 1.46
C VAL A 84 -1.75 16.47 1.26
N LEU A 85 -2.02 16.00 0.05
CA LEU A 85 -3.18 15.15 -0.23
C LEU A 85 -3.07 13.78 0.44
N THR A 86 -1.87 13.18 0.45
CA THR A 86 -1.58 11.94 1.17
C THR A 86 -1.79 12.11 2.68
N LEU A 87 -1.39 13.24 3.25
CA LEU A 87 -1.71 13.60 4.64
C LEU A 87 -3.22 13.58 4.90
N LEU A 88 -3.96 14.31 4.06
CA LEU A 88 -5.42 14.40 4.18
C LEU A 88 -6.08 13.01 4.09
N ASP A 89 -5.64 12.18 3.15
CA ASP A 89 -6.17 10.83 2.99
C ASP A 89 -5.81 9.92 4.17
N SER A 90 -4.62 10.08 4.76
CA SER A 90 -4.20 9.37 5.97
C SER A 90 -5.06 9.73 7.18
N PHE A 91 -5.32 11.02 7.42
CA PHE A 91 -6.21 11.45 8.51
C PHE A 91 -7.65 11.00 8.30
N LYS A 92 -8.18 11.07 7.07
CA LYS A 92 -9.52 10.55 6.75
C LYS A 92 -9.62 9.05 7.00
N PHE A 93 -8.60 8.29 6.61
CA PHE A 93 -8.55 6.87 6.89
C PHE A 93 -8.57 6.61 8.39
N ASN A 94 -7.69 7.27 9.15
CA ASN A 94 -7.59 7.11 10.60
C ASN A 94 -8.91 7.47 11.32
N LEU A 95 -9.59 8.53 10.88
CA LEU A 95 -10.89 8.92 11.42
C LEU A 95 -11.92 7.78 11.32
N ILE A 96 -12.02 7.14 10.15
CA ILE A 96 -12.99 6.07 9.91
C ILE A 96 -12.51 4.75 10.53
N ALA A 97 -11.25 4.39 10.33
CA ALA A 97 -10.70 3.10 10.76
C ALA A 97 -10.67 2.97 12.30
N ASN A 98 -10.29 4.04 13.02
CA ASN A 98 -10.22 4.02 14.48
C ASN A 98 -11.60 4.08 15.16
N SER A 99 -12.64 4.49 14.43
CA SER A 99 -14.03 4.54 14.91
C SER A 99 -14.90 3.40 14.36
N ALA A 100 -14.33 2.48 13.57
CA ALA A 100 -15.07 1.39 12.97
C ALA A 100 -15.30 0.26 13.99
N ASP A 101 -16.57 0.04 14.35
CA ASP A 101 -16.97 -1.08 15.22
C ASP A 101 -17.24 -2.36 14.43
N THR A 102 -17.34 -2.25 13.10
CA THR A 102 -17.67 -3.36 12.21
C THR A 102 -16.77 -3.41 10.99
N TYR A 103 -16.55 -4.61 10.45
CA TYR A 103 -15.83 -4.79 9.20
C TYR A 103 -16.49 -4.09 8.02
N LYS A 104 -17.82 -3.93 8.02
CA LYS A 104 -18.54 -3.19 6.98
C LYS A 104 -18.14 -1.70 6.95
N GLN A 105 -18.02 -1.06 8.12
CA GLN A 105 -17.54 0.31 8.22
C GLN A 105 -16.05 0.40 7.83
N LEU A 106 -15.23 -0.52 8.35
CA LEU A 106 -13.80 -0.58 8.03
C LEU A 106 -13.56 -0.76 6.52
N ASN A 107 -14.40 -1.54 5.82
CA ASN A 107 -14.28 -1.75 4.37
C ASN A 107 -14.40 -0.47 3.55
N LEU A 108 -15.15 0.53 4.02
CA LEU A 108 -15.20 1.84 3.37
C LEU A 108 -13.86 2.59 3.52
N ALA A 109 -13.23 2.52 4.70
CA ALA A 109 -11.91 3.08 4.93
C ALA A 109 -10.85 2.36 4.07
N MET A 110 -10.90 1.04 4.01
CA MET A 110 -10.00 0.22 3.19
C MET A 110 -10.12 0.56 1.70
N ALA A 111 -11.34 0.79 1.21
CA ALA A 111 -11.57 1.23 -0.17
C ALA A 111 -10.98 2.62 -0.44
N ALA A 112 -11.13 3.57 0.49
CA ALA A 112 -10.54 4.90 0.36
C ALA A 112 -9.01 4.85 0.38
N ARG A 113 -8.42 4.06 1.29
CA ARG A 113 -6.98 3.79 1.35
C ARG A 113 -6.45 3.22 0.04
N GLU A 114 -7.09 2.20 -0.51
CA GLU A 114 -6.64 1.59 -1.77
C GLU A 114 -6.74 2.57 -2.96
N LYS A 115 -7.75 3.45 -2.99
CA LYS A 115 -7.83 4.53 -3.99
C LYS A 115 -6.68 5.54 -3.86
N ALA A 116 -6.29 5.89 -2.63
CA ALA A 116 -5.12 6.74 -2.40
C ALA A 116 -3.84 6.05 -2.90
N ILE A 117 -3.69 4.75 -2.62
CA ILE A 117 -2.60 3.93 -3.15
C ILE A 117 -2.57 3.94 -4.69
N HIS A 118 -3.72 3.76 -5.36
CA HIS A 118 -3.80 3.84 -6.83
C HIS A 118 -3.31 5.18 -7.35
N ARG A 119 -3.71 6.28 -6.71
CA ARG A 119 -3.28 7.63 -7.05
C ARG A 119 -1.76 7.76 -6.88
N HIS A 120 -1.19 7.32 -5.75
CA HIS A 120 0.25 7.38 -5.52
C HIS A 120 1.04 6.65 -6.60
N VAL A 121 0.64 5.41 -6.94
CA VAL A 121 1.34 4.66 -7.99
C VAL A 121 1.21 5.35 -9.35
N LYS A 122 0.01 5.83 -9.70
CA LYS A 122 -0.20 6.57 -10.96
C LYS A 122 0.67 7.82 -11.02
N PHE A 123 0.76 8.55 -9.92
CA PHE A 123 1.62 9.73 -9.81
C PHE A 123 3.09 9.38 -10.02
N VAL A 124 3.60 8.37 -9.30
CA VAL A 124 5.00 7.90 -9.48
C VAL A 124 5.26 7.49 -10.92
N LEU A 125 4.36 6.72 -11.54
CA LEU A 125 4.48 6.32 -12.94
C LEU A 125 4.54 7.52 -13.90
N SER A 126 3.79 8.60 -13.63
CA SER A 126 3.86 9.82 -14.46
C SER A 126 5.19 10.57 -14.35
N MET A 127 5.97 10.31 -13.31
CA MET A 127 7.28 10.92 -13.10
C MET A 127 8.44 10.08 -13.65
N MET A 128 8.16 8.88 -14.14
CA MET A 128 9.14 7.91 -14.61
C MET A 128 9.40 8.03 -16.12
N LYS A 129 10.63 7.72 -16.54
CA LYS A 129 10.97 7.56 -17.95
C LYS A 129 10.54 6.17 -18.43
N PRO A 130 10.32 5.96 -19.75
CA PRO A 130 9.90 4.67 -20.30
C PRO A 130 10.81 3.48 -19.96
N SER A 131 12.11 3.73 -19.73
CA SER A 131 13.08 2.69 -19.36
C SER A 131 13.14 2.37 -17.86
N ASP A 132 12.46 3.17 -17.03
CA ASP A 132 12.55 3.03 -15.58
C ASP A 132 11.69 1.84 -15.12
N LYS A 133 12.13 1.20 -14.02
CA LYS A 133 11.41 0.10 -13.37
C LYS A 133 10.96 0.52 -11.98
N LEU A 134 9.68 0.31 -11.69
CA LEU A 134 9.07 0.53 -10.37
C LEU A 134 8.96 -0.82 -9.65
N VAL A 135 9.41 -0.85 -8.40
CA VAL A 135 9.24 -2.02 -7.51
C VAL A 135 8.28 -1.63 -6.40
N LEU A 136 7.16 -2.35 -6.33
CA LEU A 136 6.18 -2.25 -5.25
C LEU A 136 6.43 -3.40 -4.27
N MET A 137 6.70 -3.06 -3.02
CA MET A 137 6.85 -4.04 -1.94
C MET A 137 5.67 -3.90 -1.00
N GLY A 138 4.98 -5.01 -0.74
CA GLY A 138 3.80 -5.02 0.09
C GLY A 138 3.24 -6.43 0.26
N HIS A 139 2.15 -6.53 1.00
CA HIS A 139 1.51 -7.81 1.26
C HIS A 139 0.93 -8.42 -0.04
N ASN A 140 1.10 -9.73 -0.25
CA ASN A 140 0.66 -10.49 -1.44
C ASN A 140 -0.73 -10.08 -1.95
N ARG A 141 -1.71 -9.94 -1.06
CA ARG A 141 -3.09 -9.57 -1.46
C ARG A 141 -3.19 -8.15 -2.04
N HIS A 142 -2.43 -7.18 -1.56
CA HIS A 142 -2.38 -5.85 -2.20
C HIS A 142 -1.74 -5.96 -3.60
N LEU A 143 -0.78 -6.86 -3.78
CA LEU A 143 -0.04 -7.06 -5.04
C LEU A 143 -0.60 -8.22 -5.90
N SER A 144 -1.86 -8.61 -5.69
CA SER A 144 -2.56 -9.63 -6.47
C SER A 144 -2.83 -9.14 -7.89
N LYS A 145 -2.47 -9.90 -8.93
CA LYS A 145 -2.82 -9.55 -10.33
C LYS A 145 -4.33 -9.62 -10.61
N ASP A 146 -5.06 -10.45 -9.87
CA ASP A 146 -6.53 -10.57 -9.94
C ASP A 146 -7.15 -10.88 -8.57
N ILE A 147 -7.40 -9.82 -7.79
CA ILE A 147 -8.02 -9.92 -6.46
C ILE A 147 -9.40 -10.60 -6.51
N SER A 148 -10.14 -10.48 -7.63
CA SER A 148 -11.48 -11.05 -7.77
C SER A 148 -11.48 -12.58 -7.81
N ALA A 149 -10.35 -13.17 -8.22
CA ALA A 149 -10.13 -14.61 -8.21
C ALA A 149 -9.68 -15.16 -6.85
N ILE A 150 -9.59 -14.34 -5.80
CA ILE A 150 -9.28 -14.77 -4.43
C ILE A 150 -10.59 -14.96 -3.66
N LYS A 151 -10.86 -16.20 -3.24
CA LYS A 151 -11.96 -16.52 -2.34
C LYS A 151 -11.49 -16.44 -0.88
N ASN A 152 -12.41 -16.14 0.03
CA ASN A 152 -12.14 -15.98 1.46
C ASN A 152 -11.07 -14.92 1.74
N GLY A 153 -11.15 -13.75 1.08
CA GLY A 153 -10.18 -12.66 1.16
C GLY A 153 -10.00 -12.01 2.54
N GLY A 154 -10.67 -12.52 3.59
CA GLY A 154 -10.72 -11.93 4.92
C GLY A 154 -11.86 -10.94 5.09
N ALA A 155 -12.08 -10.49 6.33
CA ALA A 155 -13.19 -9.60 6.67
C ALA A 155 -12.97 -8.14 6.21
N ALA A 156 -11.70 -7.73 6.07
CA ALA A 156 -11.29 -6.44 5.52
C ALA A 156 -10.18 -6.62 4.47
N PRO A 157 -10.50 -7.09 3.25
CA PRO A 157 -9.52 -7.27 2.19
C PRO A 157 -9.00 -5.91 1.67
N PRO A 158 -7.88 -5.88 0.91
CA PRO A 158 -7.50 -4.72 0.10
C PRO A 158 -8.68 -4.16 -0.69
N GLY A 159 -8.83 -2.84 -0.70
CA GLY A 159 -9.97 -2.17 -1.33
C GLY A 159 -11.34 -2.41 -0.66
N GLY A 160 -11.40 -3.12 0.47
CA GLY A 160 -12.65 -3.40 1.20
C GLY A 160 -13.70 -4.18 0.41
N GLY A 161 -13.31 -4.83 -0.70
CA GLY A 161 -14.25 -5.45 -1.65
C GLY A 161 -14.99 -4.46 -2.55
N HIS A 162 -14.67 -3.17 -2.51
CA HIS A 162 -15.32 -2.12 -3.30
C HIS A 162 -14.46 -1.63 -4.47
N VAL A 163 -13.14 -1.77 -4.38
CA VAL A 163 -12.19 -1.42 -5.44
C VAL A 163 -11.15 -2.52 -5.61
N PRO A 164 -10.54 -2.66 -6.80
CA PRO A 164 -9.46 -3.63 -6.99
C PRO A 164 -8.29 -3.34 -6.04
N SER A 165 -7.50 -4.36 -5.74
CA SER A 165 -6.20 -4.17 -5.10
C SER A 165 -5.27 -3.39 -6.03
N VAL A 166 -4.25 -2.73 -5.47
CA VAL A 166 -3.26 -2.00 -6.27
C VAL A 166 -2.58 -2.86 -7.34
N GLY A 167 -2.27 -4.13 -7.03
CA GLY A 167 -1.71 -5.07 -7.99
C GLY A 167 -2.65 -5.35 -9.16
N THR A 168 -3.96 -5.48 -8.88
CA THR A 168 -4.97 -5.74 -9.91
C THR A 168 -5.17 -4.49 -10.76
N TYR A 169 -5.27 -3.33 -10.12
CA TYR A 169 -5.36 -2.04 -10.79
C TYR A 169 -4.20 -1.81 -11.77
N ILE A 170 -2.95 -2.02 -11.33
CA ILE A 170 -1.78 -1.80 -12.18
C ILE A 170 -1.70 -2.85 -13.30
N ASN A 171 -2.02 -4.11 -13.01
CA ASN A 171 -2.05 -5.15 -14.03
C ASN A 171 -3.09 -4.87 -15.13
N GLN A 172 -4.21 -4.22 -14.79
CA GLN A 172 -5.20 -3.73 -15.75
C GLN A 172 -4.73 -2.47 -16.48
N LEU A 173 -4.04 -1.56 -15.80
CA LEU A 173 -3.53 -0.30 -16.37
C LEU A 173 -2.37 -0.54 -17.35
N LEU A 174 -1.50 -1.51 -17.06
CA LEU A 174 -0.26 -1.81 -17.79
C LEU A 174 -0.20 -3.31 -18.15
N PRO A 175 -1.12 -3.81 -18.99
CA PRO A 175 -1.20 -5.23 -19.30
C PRO A 175 0.10 -5.72 -19.95
N GLY A 176 0.60 -6.86 -19.50
CA GLY A 176 1.84 -7.47 -20.00
C GLY A 176 3.14 -6.81 -19.51
N GLN A 177 3.07 -5.72 -18.74
CA GLN A 177 4.24 -5.02 -18.20
C GLN A 177 4.46 -5.28 -16.70
N VAL A 178 3.54 -5.99 -16.04
CA VAL A 178 3.60 -6.29 -14.62
C VAL A 178 4.15 -7.69 -14.39
N PHE A 179 5.23 -7.77 -13.61
CA PHE A 179 5.77 -9.02 -13.07
C PHE A 179 5.54 -9.06 -11.55
N SER A 180 4.76 -10.02 -11.08
CA SER A 180 4.39 -10.18 -9.67
C SER A 180 5.07 -11.40 -9.06
N ILE A 181 5.70 -11.20 -7.90
CA ILE A 181 6.30 -12.27 -7.11
C ILE A 181 5.55 -12.33 -5.78
N TRP A 182 5.00 -13.50 -5.46
CA TRP A 182 4.40 -13.73 -4.15
C TRP A 182 5.37 -14.46 -3.24
N GLN A 183 5.50 -13.99 -2.01
CA GLN A 183 6.25 -14.71 -1.00
C GLN A 183 5.31 -15.63 -0.22
N LEU A 184 5.61 -16.93 -0.20
CA LEU A 184 4.86 -17.92 0.57
C LEU A 184 5.78 -18.53 1.64
N PHE A 185 5.18 -18.95 2.75
CA PHE A 185 5.89 -19.64 3.82
C PHE A 185 5.10 -20.83 4.34
N ASN A 186 5.75 -21.82 4.95
CA ASN A 186 5.04 -22.98 5.48
C ASN A 186 4.85 -22.93 7.00
N GLN A 187 5.91 -22.61 7.74
CA GLN A 187 5.93 -22.62 9.20
C GLN A 187 6.83 -21.54 9.80
N GLY A 188 6.79 -21.40 11.12
CA GLY A 188 7.70 -20.52 11.87
C GLY A 188 6.97 -19.53 12.76
N SER A 189 7.42 -18.28 12.80
CA SER A 189 6.77 -17.23 13.61
C SER A 189 6.91 -15.83 13.04
N SER A 190 5.99 -14.94 13.41
CA SER A 190 5.94 -13.55 12.97
C SER A 190 6.27 -12.54 14.05
N SER A 191 6.68 -11.35 13.62
CA SER A 191 6.85 -10.15 14.46
C SER A 191 5.54 -9.39 14.72
N GLN A 192 4.39 -10.06 14.61
CA GLN A 192 3.11 -9.38 14.78
C GLN A 192 2.93 -8.90 16.23
N PRO A 193 2.45 -7.66 16.46
CA PRO A 193 2.47 -7.05 17.79
C PRO A 193 1.28 -7.41 18.68
N TYR A 194 0.26 -8.09 18.16
CA TYR A 194 -1.00 -8.36 18.87
C TYR A 194 -0.91 -9.64 19.70
N VAL A 195 -0.88 -9.49 21.01
CA VAL A 195 -0.76 -10.61 21.98
C VAL A 195 -1.87 -11.66 21.85
N ASN A 196 -3.05 -11.27 21.38
CA ASN A 196 -4.21 -12.15 21.22
C ASN A 196 -4.25 -12.91 19.89
N LEU A 197 -3.34 -12.60 18.96
CA LEU A 197 -3.23 -13.31 17.69
C LEU A 197 -2.12 -14.36 17.77
N ASN A 198 -2.33 -15.49 17.10
CA ASN A 198 -1.32 -16.53 17.03
C ASN A 198 -0.11 -16.03 16.22
N SER A 199 1.04 -15.89 16.87
CA SER A 199 2.30 -15.51 16.23
C SER A 199 3.02 -16.70 15.59
N LYS A 200 2.63 -17.95 15.90
CA LYS A 200 3.18 -19.16 15.31
C LYS A 200 2.44 -19.49 14.01
N TYR A 201 3.22 -19.79 12.98
CA TYR A 201 2.73 -20.21 11.68
C TYR A 201 2.89 -21.71 11.50
N VAL A 202 1.81 -22.37 11.09
CA VAL A 202 1.79 -23.78 10.72
C VAL A 202 0.76 -23.96 9.61
N SER A 203 1.21 -24.36 8.43
CA SER A 203 0.30 -24.60 7.31
C SER A 203 -0.37 -25.97 7.40
N ARG A 204 -1.64 -26.05 6.97
CA ARG A 204 -2.33 -27.34 6.87
C ARG A 204 -1.75 -28.19 5.73
N PRO A 205 -1.70 -29.54 5.86
CA PRO A 205 -1.04 -30.42 4.89
C PRO A 205 -1.56 -30.37 3.44
N ASP A 206 -2.81 -29.92 3.24
CA ASP A 206 -3.52 -29.81 1.96
C ASP A 206 -3.36 -28.45 1.27
N THR A 207 -2.65 -27.51 1.88
CA THR A 207 -2.41 -26.17 1.35
C THR A 207 -1.26 -26.16 0.34
N LEU A 208 -1.22 -25.17 -0.54
CA LEU A 208 -0.09 -24.96 -1.45
C LEU A 208 1.22 -24.82 -0.68
N ASN A 209 1.21 -24.11 0.45
CA ASN A 209 2.37 -23.88 1.30
C ASN A 209 3.00 -25.19 1.77
N ALA A 210 2.20 -26.13 2.29
CA ALA A 210 2.68 -27.42 2.76
C ALA A 210 3.14 -28.35 1.61
N ILE A 211 2.56 -28.20 0.41
CA ILE A 211 3.03 -28.93 -0.77
C ILE A 211 4.41 -28.43 -1.19
N LEU A 212 4.62 -27.11 -1.22
CA LEU A 212 5.90 -26.49 -1.58
C LEU A 212 7.01 -26.84 -0.58
N ALA A 213 6.68 -26.96 0.71
CA ALA A 213 7.63 -27.39 1.75
C ALA A 213 8.26 -28.76 1.48
N LYS A 214 7.56 -29.66 0.79
CA LYS A 214 8.07 -30.99 0.42
C LYS A 214 9.11 -30.94 -0.71
N ILE A 215 9.21 -29.81 -1.42
CA ILE A 215 10.13 -29.64 -2.56
C ILE A 215 11.50 -29.15 -2.08
N GLY A 216 11.52 -28.22 -1.12
CA GLY A 216 12.75 -27.65 -0.59
C GLY A 216 12.48 -26.54 0.42
N SER A 217 13.53 -26.11 1.12
CA SER A 217 13.41 -25.13 2.21
C SER A 217 13.40 -23.67 1.77
N ASN A 218 14.00 -23.35 0.62
CA ASN A 218 13.99 -22.00 0.05
C ASN A 218 14.23 -22.05 -1.45
N PHE A 219 13.30 -21.48 -2.24
CA PHE A 219 13.45 -21.44 -3.70
C PHE A 219 12.57 -20.37 -4.34
N LEU A 220 12.92 -20.00 -5.58
CA LEU A 220 12.09 -19.21 -6.48
C LEU A 220 11.62 -20.11 -7.63
N ILE A 221 10.32 -20.15 -7.90
CA ILE A 221 9.75 -20.94 -9.00
C ILE A 221 8.76 -20.08 -9.83
N PRO A 222 8.84 -20.10 -11.17
CA PRO A 222 7.82 -19.47 -12.01
C PRO A 222 6.47 -20.20 -11.84
N THR A 223 5.37 -19.46 -11.89
CA THR A 223 4.03 -20.06 -11.82
C THR A 223 3.60 -20.68 -13.14
N ALA A 224 4.20 -20.25 -14.26
CA ALA A 224 4.00 -20.85 -15.57
C ALA A 224 4.65 -22.25 -15.63
N GLY A 225 3.86 -23.28 -15.92
CA GLY A 225 4.34 -24.65 -16.18
C GLY A 225 3.68 -25.72 -15.30
N PRO A 226 3.82 -25.67 -13.96
CA PRO A 226 3.23 -26.69 -13.10
C PRO A 226 1.69 -26.64 -13.10
N ARG A 227 1.04 -27.69 -13.62
CA ARG A 227 -0.45 -27.80 -13.64
C ARG A 227 -1.10 -27.65 -12.26
N LEU A 228 -0.36 -27.93 -11.19
CA LEU A 228 -0.82 -27.70 -9.82
C LEU A 228 -1.15 -26.23 -9.57
N PHE A 229 -0.38 -25.30 -10.14
CA PHE A 229 -0.51 -23.85 -9.94
C PHE A 229 -1.70 -23.23 -10.68
N GLU A 230 -2.31 -23.95 -11.62
CA GLU A 230 -3.57 -23.60 -12.28
C GLU A 230 -4.78 -23.98 -11.43
N LYS A 231 -4.62 -24.91 -10.47
CA LYS A 231 -5.69 -25.34 -9.59
C LYS A 231 -5.92 -24.31 -8.50
N SER A 232 -7.19 -24.13 -8.14
CA SER A 232 -7.57 -23.33 -6.98
C SER A 232 -7.30 -24.12 -5.70
N LEU A 233 -6.27 -23.71 -4.96
CA LEU A 233 -5.81 -24.31 -3.71
C LEU A 233 -5.90 -23.30 -2.57
N ASP A 234 -5.97 -23.81 -1.34
CA ASP A 234 -5.86 -22.98 -0.15
C ASP A 234 -4.39 -22.56 0.02
N ILE A 235 -4.19 -21.28 0.30
CA ILE A 235 -2.90 -20.66 0.54
C ILE A 235 -2.95 -20.02 1.92
N VAL A 236 -1.99 -20.36 2.76
CA VAL A 236 -1.82 -19.79 4.11
C VAL A 236 -1.06 -18.48 3.98
N GLY A 237 -1.65 -17.40 4.50
CA GLY A 237 -1.03 -16.09 4.61
C GLY A 237 -0.77 -15.68 6.05
N ILE A 238 -0.57 -14.39 6.25
CA ILE A 238 -0.36 -13.80 7.58
C ILE A 238 -1.49 -14.18 8.55
N TYR A 239 -1.16 -14.32 9.82
CA TYR A 239 -2.07 -14.73 10.90
C TYR A 239 -2.71 -16.12 10.73
N ASN A 240 -2.09 -17.00 9.92
CA ASN A 240 -2.69 -18.26 9.49
C ASN A 240 -4.04 -18.08 8.76
N ALA A 241 -4.28 -16.88 8.21
CA ALA A 241 -5.47 -16.65 7.41
C ALA A 241 -5.34 -17.40 6.07
N GLU A 242 -6.35 -18.19 5.76
CA GLU A 242 -6.38 -18.97 4.53
C GLU A 242 -7.26 -18.29 3.48
N TYR A 243 -6.76 -18.24 2.26
CA TYR A 243 -7.51 -17.79 1.11
C TYR A 243 -7.30 -18.76 -0.04
N ARG A 244 -8.31 -18.85 -0.91
CA ARG A 244 -8.33 -19.87 -1.96
C ARG A 244 -8.25 -19.24 -3.34
N THR A 245 -7.25 -19.63 -4.13
CA THR A 245 -7.06 -19.11 -5.49
C THR A 245 -6.14 -20.01 -6.31
N ALA A 246 -6.09 -19.80 -7.62
CA ALA A 246 -5.04 -20.36 -8.46
C ALA A 246 -3.87 -19.38 -8.48
N ILE A 247 -2.69 -19.82 -8.05
CA ILE A 247 -1.54 -18.92 -7.88
C ILE A 247 -1.08 -18.29 -9.22
N THR A 248 -1.29 -19.00 -10.33
CA THR A 248 -1.09 -18.48 -11.70
C THR A 248 -1.92 -17.25 -12.05
N LYS A 249 -3.07 -17.05 -11.39
CA LYS A 249 -3.88 -15.83 -11.57
C LYS A 249 -3.37 -14.64 -10.78
N GLN A 250 -2.51 -14.88 -9.79
CA GLN A 250 -2.12 -13.88 -8.80
C GLN A 250 -0.69 -13.40 -8.95
N ALA A 251 0.22 -14.30 -9.32
CA ALA A 251 1.65 -14.05 -9.40
C ALA A 251 2.28 -14.79 -10.58
N ASP A 252 3.37 -14.24 -11.09
CA ASP A 252 4.19 -14.82 -12.15
C ASP A 252 5.29 -15.73 -11.59
N ALA A 253 5.66 -15.53 -10.31
CA ALA A 253 6.57 -16.40 -9.58
C ALA A 253 6.22 -16.48 -8.09
N ILE A 254 6.69 -17.55 -7.44
CA ILE A 254 6.60 -17.76 -6.00
C ILE A 254 8.02 -17.77 -5.43
N PHE A 255 8.28 -16.89 -4.46
CA PHE A 255 9.42 -17.03 -3.58
C PHE A 255 8.98 -17.77 -2.31
N PHE A 256 9.46 -18.98 -2.12
CA PHE A 256 9.04 -19.85 -1.02
C PHE A 256 10.13 -19.96 0.04
N ILE A 257 9.72 -19.94 1.31
CA ILE A 257 10.56 -20.17 2.48
C ILE A 257 9.84 -21.13 3.43
N ASP A 258 10.40 -22.30 3.70
CA ASP A 258 9.75 -23.29 4.57
C ASP A 258 9.56 -22.75 5.99
N GLU A 259 10.63 -22.28 6.63
CA GLU A 259 10.61 -21.75 8.00
C GLU A 259 10.97 -20.27 8.06
N VAL A 260 10.06 -19.44 8.58
CA VAL A 260 10.27 -18.00 8.78
C VAL A 260 10.48 -17.64 10.26
N SER A 261 11.37 -16.68 10.51
CA SER A 261 11.62 -16.14 11.85
C SER A 261 11.13 -14.70 11.98
N PRO A 262 10.93 -14.19 13.21
CA PRO A 262 10.64 -12.78 13.42
C PRO A 262 11.75 -11.89 12.82
N LEU A 263 11.36 -10.74 12.31
CA LEU A 263 12.28 -9.67 11.89
C LEU A 263 13.22 -9.32 13.05
N ARG A 264 14.52 -9.24 12.74
CA ARG A 264 15.54 -8.80 13.69
C ARG A 264 15.34 -7.30 13.95
N LYS A 265 15.33 -6.92 15.23
CA LYS A 265 15.30 -5.52 15.66
C LYS A 265 16.69 -4.90 15.52
#